data_AF-A0A0L6JRF9-F1
#
_entry.id   AF-A0A0L6JRF9-F1
#
_cell.length_a   1.000
_cell.length_b   1.000
_cell.length_c   1.000
_cell.angle_alpha   90.00
_cell.angle_beta   90.00
_cell.angle_gamma   90.00
#
_symmetry.space_group_name_H-M   'P 1'
#
loop_
_entity.id
_entity.type
_entity.pdbx_description
1 polymer ?
#
loop_
_entity_poly.entity_id
_entity_poly.type
_entity_poly.pdbx_seq_one_letter_code
_entity_poly.pdbx_strand_id
1 'polypeptide(L)' 'MFPDCGLENITAVGNAAGEGAKLALFDKSKRDEAKEVARFVEFVESAADKDFQEYFYEAMSFQQAKDGFTGNKKSLEETV' A
#
# COMPACT_ATOMS: atom_id res chain seq x y z
N MET A 1 -6.96 -4.76 -3.84
CA MET A 1 -5.67 -5.47 -3.78
C MET A 1 -5.01 -5.06 -2.48
N PHE A 2 -4.88 -6.01 -1.55
CA PHE A 2 -4.34 -5.81 -0.21
C PHE A 2 -3.59 -7.10 0.17
N PRO A 3 -2.61 -7.04 1.09
CA PRO A 3 -2.04 -8.26 1.68
C PRO A 3 -3.13 -9.03 2.45
N ASP A 4 -2.86 -10.30 2.79
CA ASP A 4 -3.76 -11.09 3.65
C ASP A 4 -3.72 -10.55 5.08
N CYS A 5 -4.54 -9.53 5.35
CA CYS A 5 -4.71 -8.94 6.66
C CYS A 5 -6.19 -8.60 6.91
N GLY A 6 -6.58 -8.49 8.17
CA GLY A 6 -7.93 -8.10 8.55
C GLY A 6 -8.27 -6.69 8.02
N LEU A 7 -9.48 -6.54 7.47
CA LEU A 7 -9.96 -5.27 6.88
C LEU A 7 -10.00 -4.12 7.90
N GLU A 8 -10.11 -4.42 9.19
CA GLU A 8 -10.01 -3.46 10.28
C GLU A 8 -8.66 -2.73 10.33
N ASN A 9 -7.61 -3.30 9.72
CA ASN A 9 -6.29 -2.68 9.61
C ASN A 9 -6.14 -1.80 8.36
N ILE A 10 -7.20 -1.66 7.55
CA ILE A 10 -7.18 -0.94 6.28
C ILE A 10 -8.06 0.30 6.39
N THR A 11 -7.48 1.47 6.13
CA THR A 11 -8.22 2.75 6.11
C THR A 11 -7.98 3.47 4.80
N ALA A 12 -9.06 3.91 4.14
CA ALA A 12 -8.99 4.73 2.94
C ALA A 12 -8.81 6.21 3.31
N VAL A 13 -7.69 6.81 2.90
CA VAL A 13 -7.36 8.22 3.22
C VAL A 13 -7.59 9.19 2.06
N GLY A 14 -8.00 8.71 0.89
CA GLY A 14 -8.19 9.53 -0.30
C GLY A 14 -6.88 10.13 -0.83
N ASN A 15 -6.91 11.37 -1.32
CA ASN A 15 -5.74 12.06 -1.87
C ASN A 15 -4.88 12.68 -0.76
N ALA A 16 -4.06 11.83 -0.11
CA ALA A 16 -3.16 12.27 0.95
C ALA A 16 -2.14 13.33 0.49
N ALA A 17 -1.67 13.26 -0.76
CA ALA A 17 -0.72 14.25 -1.30
C ALA A 17 -1.35 15.65 -1.39
N GLY A 18 -2.61 15.73 -1.86
CA GLY A 18 -3.36 16.98 -1.94
C GLY A 18 -3.70 17.56 -0.56
N GLU A 19 -4.11 16.70 0.39
CA GLU A 19 -4.34 17.13 1.78
C GLU A 19 -3.05 17.64 2.44
N GLY A 20 -1.94 16.91 2.28
CA GLY A 20 -0.63 17.32 2.78
C GLY A 20 -0.17 18.67 2.22
N ALA A 21 -0.42 18.92 0.92
CA ALA A 21 -0.10 20.20 0.30
C ALA A 21 -0.90 21.36 0.90
N LYS A 22 -2.20 21.17 1.18
CA LYS A 22 -3.02 22.17 1.87
C LYS A 22 -2.49 22.44 3.29
N LEU A 23 -2.16 21.39 4.04
CA LEU A 23 -1.61 21.54 5.40
C LEU A 23 -0.30 22.33 5.38
N ALA A 24 0.63 21.99 4.50
CA ALA A 24 1.91 22.69 4.37
C ALA A 24 1.76 24.13 3.83
N LEU A 25 0.67 24.45 3.14
CA LEU A 25 0.37 25.80 2.67
C LEU A 25 -0.09 26.71 3.81
N PHE A 26 -1.02 26.24 4.65
CA PHE A 26 -1.60 27.02 5.75
C PHE A 26 -0.77 27.02 7.04
N ASP A 27 0.07 26.00 7.26
CA ASP A 27 0.85 25.85 8.49
C ASP A 27 2.35 25.62 8.19
N LYS A 28 3.18 26.54 8.70
CA LYS A 28 4.65 26.46 8.57
C LYS A 28 5.24 25.29 9.35
N SER A 29 4.67 24.96 10.52
CA SER A 29 5.13 23.82 11.32
C SER A 29 4.91 22.50 10.58
N LYS A 30 3.77 22.33 9.91
CA LYS A 30 3.48 21.19 9.04
C LYS A 30 4.40 21.10 7.83
N ARG A 31 4.80 22.25 7.30
CA ARG A 31 5.82 22.28 6.24
C ARG A 31 7.19 21.81 6.73
N ASP A 32 7.58 22.19 7.94
CA ASP A 32 8.85 21.75 8.52
C ASP A 32 8.78 20.26 8.92
N GLU A 33 7.66 19.78 9.46
CA GLU A 33 7.38 18.36 9.68
C GLU A 33 7.55 17.54 8.40
N ALA A 34 6.98 17.99 7.27
CA ALA A 34 7.14 17.32 5.98
C ALA A 34 8.61 17.23 5.53
N LYS A 35 9.44 18.25 5.82
CA LYS A 35 10.89 18.21 5.54
C LYS A 35 11.61 17.21 6.44
N GLU A 36 11.24 17.13 7.72
CA GLU A 36 11.82 16.13 8.61
C GLU A 36 11.48 14.71 8.14
N VAL A 37 10.21 14.44 7.85
CA VAL A 37 9.77 13.13 7.36
C VAL A 37 10.54 12.75 6.09
N ALA A 38 10.70 13.68 5.14
CA ALA A 38 11.45 13.43 3.92
C ALA A 38 12.92 12.99 4.15
N ARG A 39 13.55 13.40 5.27
CA ARG A 39 14.91 12.96 5.62
C ARG A 39 14.99 11.51 6.07
N PHE A 40 13.89 10.92 6.54
CA PHE A 40 13.83 9.55 7.03
C PHE A 40 13.36 8.55 5.96
N VAL A 41 12.98 9.02 4.78
CA VAL A 41 12.53 8.15 3.69
C VAL A 41 13.74 7.53 3.00
N GLU A 42 13.78 6.19 2.97
CA GLU A 42 14.73 5.43 2.17
C GLU A 42 14.14 5.17 0.77
N PHE A 43 14.91 5.45 -0.27
CA PHE A 43 14.53 5.10 -1.63
C PHE A 43 15.01 3.68 -1.94
N VAL A 44 14.07 2.79 -2.28
CA VAL A 44 14.36 1.42 -2.71
C VAL A 44 14.20 1.33 -4.23
N GLU A 45 15.29 1.06 -4.94
CA GLU A 45 15.29 0.93 -6.40
C GLU A 45 14.85 -0.49 -6.84
N SER A 46 13.55 -0.70 -6.93
CA SER A 46 12.99 -2.01 -7.29
C SER A 46 13.40 -2.54 -8.66
N ALA A 47 13.81 -1.66 -9.60
CA ALA A 47 14.24 -2.08 -10.93
C ALA A 47 15.62 -2.77 -10.93
N ALA A 48 16.45 -2.49 -9.92
CA ALA A 48 17.77 -3.11 -9.76
C ALA A 48 17.71 -4.41 -8.93
N ASP A 49 16.58 -4.67 -8.27
CA ASP A 49 16.35 -5.89 -7.50
C ASP A 49 16.12 -7.08 -8.46
N LYS A 50 16.88 -8.14 -8.26
CA LYS A 50 16.85 -9.34 -9.11
C LYS A 50 15.53 -10.09 -8.97
N ASP A 51 14.89 -10.01 -7.81
CA ASP A 51 13.72 -10.83 -7.47
C ASP A 51 12.40 -10.08 -7.80
N PHE A 52 12.48 -8.77 -8.07
CA PHE A 52 11.28 -7.95 -8.33
C PHE A 52 10.43 -8.46 -9.50
N GLN A 53 11.06 -8.93 -10.58
CA GLN A 53 10.33 -9.46 -11.74
C GLN A 53 9.55 -10.74 -11.40
N GLU A 54 10.13 -11.61 -10.56
CA GLU A 54 9.46 -12.83 -10.11
C GLU A 54 8.28 -12.48 -9.20
N TYR A 55 8.47 -11.60 -8.21
CA TYR A 55 7.38 -11.13 -7.35
C TYR A 55 6.25 -10.46 -8.12
N PHE A 56 6.59 -9.61 -9.10
CA PHE A 56 5.58 -8.95 -9.92
C PHE A 56 4.78 -9.93 -10.76
N TYR A 57 5.44 -10.90 -11.40
CA TYR A 57 4.77 -11.94 -12.19
C TYR A 57 3.82 -12.79 -11.32
N GLU A 58 4.25 -13.17 -10.13
CA GLU A 58 3.42 -13.92 -9.19
C GLU A 58 2.19 -13.12 -8.71
N ALA A 59 2.38 -11.82 -8.46
CA ALA A 59 1.32 -10.91 -8.04
C ALA A 59 0.29 -10.58 -9.14
N MET A 60 0.59 -10.86 -10.42
CA MET A 60 -0.36 -10.66 -11.53
C MET A 60 -1.52 -11.65 -11.53
N SER A 61 -1.40 -12.79 -10.83
CA SER A 61 -2.51 -13.73 -10.69
C SER A 61 -3.60 -13.13 -9.78
N PHE A 62 -4.87 -13.18 -10.22
CA PHE A 62 -6.01 -12.80 -9.38
C PHE A 62 -6.18 -13.67 -8.13
N GLN A 63 -5.65 -14.90 -8.18
CA GLN A 63 -5.56 -15.81 -7.05
C GLN A 63 -4.07 -15.96 -6.75
N GLN A 64 -3.56 -15.28 -5.72
CA GLN A 64 -2.14 -15.41 -5.37
C GLN A 64 -1.82 -16.90 -5.17
N ALA A 65 -0.90 -17.42 -5.99
CA ALA A 65 -0.73 -18.87 -6.15
C ALA A 65 0.07 -19.53 -5.02
N LYS A 66 0.81 -18.74 -4.23
CA LYS A 66 1.77 -19.22 -3.23
C LYS A 66 1.36 -18.96 -1.78
N ASP A 67 0.73 -17.82 -1.50
CA ASP A 67 0.17 -17.52 -0.18
C ASP A 67 -1.32 -17.81 -0.22
N GLY A 68 -1.76 -18.78 0.59
CA GLY A 68 -3.14 -19.20 0.71
C GLY A 68 -4.03 -18.06 1.21
N PHE A 69 -4.39 -17.14 0.31
CA PHE A 69 -5.28 -16.02 0.54
C PHE A 69 -6.57 -16.56 1.16
N THR A 70 -6.72 -16.38 2.47
CA THR A 70 -7.89 -16.86 3.21
C THR A 70 -9.02 -15.83 3.27
N GLY A 71 -8.74 -14.61 2.75
CA GLY A 71 -9.62 -13.47 2.66
C GLY A 71 -10.95 -13.79 2.00
N ASN A 72 -11.89 -14.26 2.81
CA ASN A 72 -13.27 -14.61 2.52
C ASN A 72 -13.51 -15.98 1.86
N LYS A 73 -13.25 -17.08 2.58
CA LYS A 73 -13.92 -18.38 2.32
C LYS A 73 -15.46 -18.32 2.38
N LYS A 74 -16.05 -17.24 2.90
CA LYS A 74 -17.51 -17.12 3.09
C LYS A 74 -18.31 -16.64 1.87
N SER A 75 -17.70 -16.05 0.84
CA SER A 75 -18.48 -15.45 -0.27
C SER A 75 -18.67 -16.36 -1.49
N LEU A 76 -18.13 -17.58 -1.49
CA LEU A 76 -18.24 -18.52 -2.62
C LEU A 76 -19.16 -19.72 -2.35
N GLU A 77 -19.66 -19.89 -1.11
CA GLU A 77 -20.61 -20.96 -0.76
C GLU A 77 -22.09 -20.54 -0.94
N GLU A 78 -22.39 -19.28 -1.27
CA GLU A 78 -23.76 -18.76 -1.42
C GLU A 78 -24.22 -18.63 -2.89
N THR A 79 -23.60 -19.33 -3.84
CA THR A 79 -24.06 -19.34 -5.26
C THR A 79 -24.17 -20.74 -5.86
N VAL A 80 -24.58 -21.73 -5.06
CA VAL A 80 -25.06 -23.02 -5.58
C VAL A 80 -26.50 -23.24 -5.13
#